data_AF-A0A7Y4TPV6-F1
#
_entry.id   AF-A0A7Y4TPV6-F1
#
_cell.length_a   1.000
_cell.length_b   1.000
_cell.length_c   1.000
_cell.angle_alpha   90.00
_cell.angle_beta   90.00
_cell.angle_gamma   90.00
#
_symmetry.space_group_name_H-M   'P 1'
#
loop_
_entity.id
_entity.type
_entity.pdbx_description
1 polymer ?
#
loop_
_entity_poly.entity_id
_entity_poly.type
_entity_poly.pdbx_seq_one_letter_code
_entity_poly.pdbx_strand_id
1 'polypeptide(L)'
;ARLVMEKTEHVLLAGEGANQFAEQLGIHAERDEYFFTEHRWLQLQEAIAAGRVQLDHAVAKPVGTVGAVACDKKGNLAAATSTGGMTIKKFGRVGDTPLIGSGTYADEFCAVSCTGHGEYFMLGVTAFDVAARMKYKNSTLEIAARETIDRLTQIKGEGGLIAVDTKGNVTLPFNSEGMYRGWVNADGELITAIFGSE
;
A
#
# COMPACT_ATOMS: atom_id res chain seq x y z
N ALA A 1 3.62 -13.17 -4.18
CA ALA A 1 4.44 -12.02 -4.60
C ALA A 1 5.93 -12.35 -4.61
N ARG A 2 6.59 -12.53 -3.45
CA ARG A 2 8.04 -12.79 -3.39
C ARG A 2 8.51 -14.00 -4.22
N LEU A 3 7.76 -15.10 -4.20
CA LEU A 3 8.07 -16.27 -5.04
C LEU A 3 7.94 -16.00 -6.54
N VAL A 4 7.03 -15.12 -6.96
CA VAL A 4 6.91 -14.72 -8.38
C VAL A 4 8.21 -14.03 -8.81
N MET A 5 8.69 -13.09 -7.98
CA MET A 5 9.97 -12.39 -8.20
C MET A 5 11.18 -13.34 -8.21
N GLU A 6 11.24 -14.31 -7.29
CA GLU A 6 12.44 -15.16 -7.10
C GLU A 6 12.46 -16.43 -7.95
N LYS A 7 11.31 -16.89 -8.47
CA LYS A 7 11.18 -18.21 -9.10
C LYS A 7 10.57 -18.16 -10.51
N THR A 8 10.33 -16.99 -11.06
CA THR A 8 9.81 -16.82 -12.43
C THR A 8 10.51 -15.68 -13.16
N GLU A 9 10.37 -15.62 -14.48
CA GLU A 9 10.80 -14.48 -15.30
C GLU A 9 9.70 -13.38 -15.39
N HIS A 10 8.64 -13.52 -14.58
CA HIS A 10 7.48 -12.64 -14.61
C HIS A 10 7.43 -11.73 -13.37
N VAL A 11 6.83 -10.56 -13.51
CA VAL A 11 6.69 -9.59 -12.42
C VAL A 11 5.38 -9.76 -11.65
N LEU A 12 4.31 -10.17 -12.34
CA LEU A 12 2.97 -10.23 -11.79
C LEU A 12 2.22 -11.45 -12.33
N LEU A 13 1.63 -12.22 -11.42
CA LEU A 13 0.64 -13.27 -11.72
C LEU A 13 -0.67 -12.91 -11.04
N ALA A 14 -1.80 -13.27 -11.65
CA ALA A 14 -3.13 -12.94 -11.16
C ALA A 14 -4.11 -14.11 -11.29
N GLY A 15 -5.14 -14.09 -10.45
CA GLY A 15 -6.23 -15.06 -10.48
C GLY A 15 -5.76 -16.50 -10.33
N GLU A 16 -6.42 -17.41 -11.04
CA GLU A 16 -6.20 -18.85 -10.92
C GLU A 16 -4.77 -19.29 -11.28
N GLY A 17 -4.13 -18.63 -12.25
CA GLY A 17 -2.74 -18.94 -12.61
C GLY A 17 -1.76 -18.65 -11.47
N ALA A 18 -2.04 -17.67 -10.62
CA ALA A 18 -1.22 -17.40 -9.43
C ALA A 18 -1.40 -18.50 -8.36
N ASN A 19 -2.60 -19.05 -8.21
CA ASN A 19 -2.88 -20.16 -7.29
C ASN A 19 -2.20 -21.44 -7.75
N GLN A 20 -2.31 -21.77 -9.04
CA GLN A 20 -1.63 -22.93 -9.62
C GLN A 20 -0.11 -22.86 -9.44
N PHE A 21 0.47 -21.67 -9.63
CA PHE A 21 1.89 -21.45 -9.36
C PHE A 21 2.26 -21.68 -7.89
N ALA A 22 1.43 -21.20 -6.95
CA ALA A 22 1.66 -21.42 -5.52
C ALA A 22 1.57 -22.92 -5.16
N GLU A 23 0.60 -23.65 -5.74
CA GLU A 23 0.43 -25.08 -5.56
C GLU A 23 1.63 -25.88 -6.08
N GLN A 24 2.15 -25.53 -7.26
CA GLN A 24 3.36 -26.17 -7.83
C GLN A 24 4.59 -26.02 -6.94
N LEU A 25 4.66 -24.95 -6.13
CA LEU A 25 5.72 -24.72 -5.16
C LEU A 25 5.44 -25.34 -3.79
N GLY A 26 4.32 -26.04 -3.62
CA GLY A 26 3.92 -26.68 -2.36
C GLY A 26 3.53 -25.69 -1.27
N ILE A 27 3.05 -24.49 -1.64
CA ILE A 27 2.58 -23.51 -0.66
C ILE A 27 1.24 -23.98 -0.08
N HIS A 28 1.16 -24.03 1.25
CA HIS A 28 -0.06 -24.36 1.95
C HIS A 28 -1.15 -23.32 1.65
N ALA A 29 -2.27 -23.77 1.10
CA ALA A 29 -3.45 -22.95 0.90
C ALA A 29 -4.39 -23.10 2.09
N GLU A 30 -4.85 -21.97 2.63
CA GLU A 30 -5.93 -21.95 3.61
C GLU A 30 -7.28 -21.86 2.90
N ARG A 31 -8.33 -22.35 3.55
CA ARG A 31 -9.70 -22.18 3.06
C ARG A 31 -10.19 -20.75 3.34
N ASP A 32 -11.23 -20.33 2.61
CA ASP A 32 -11.83 -18.99 2.75
C ASP A 32 -12.25 -18.67 4.20
N GLU A 33 -12.66 -19.66 4.99
CA GLU A 33 -13.04 -19.46 6.39
C GLU A 33 -11.89 -18.94 7.28
N TYR A 34 -10.64 -19.20 6.90
CA TYR A 34 -9.47 -18.66 7.59
C TYR A 34 -9.44 -17.12 7.54
N PHE A 35 -9.87 -16.53 6.42
CA PHE A 35 -9.88 -15.08 6.22
C PHE A 35 -11.18 -14.42 6.69
N PHE A 36 -12.18 -15.21 7.09
CA PHE A 36 -13.46 -14.71 7.57
C PHE A 36 -13.30 -14.06 8.95
N THR A 37 -13.91 -12.89 9.13
CA THR A 37 -14.15 -12.32 10.44
C THR A 37 -15.57 -11.79 10.50
N GLU A 38 -16.26 -12.00 11.62
CA GLU A 38 -17.62 -11.50 11.83
C GLU A 38 -17.69 -9.98 11.65
N HIS A 39 -16.66 -9.26 12.11
CA HIS A 39 -16.55 -7.82 11.94
C HIS A 39 -16.61 -7.40 10.45
N ARG A 40 -15.78 -7.99 9.57
CA ARG A 40 -15.79 -7.66 8.13
C ARG A 40 -17.06 -8.13 7.43
N TRP A 41 -17.64 -9.24 7.88
CA TRP A 41 -18.91 -9.71 7.34
C TRP A 41 -20.06 -8.74 7.65
N LEU A 42 -20.15 -8.23 8.89
CA LEU A 42 -21.13 -7.20 9.24
C LEU A 42 -20.95 -5.92 8.41
N GLN A 43 -19.71 -5.49 8.19
CA GLN A 43 -19.42 -4.35 7.29
C GLN A 43 -19.92 -4.58 5.86
N LEU A 44 -19.75 -5.81 5.34
CA LEU A 44 -20.30 -6.18 4.04
C LEU A 44 -21.83 -6.14 4.03
N GLN A 45 -22.49 -6.67 5.06
CA GLN A 45 -23.97 -6.64 5.15
C GLN A 45 -24.50 -5.20 5.15
N GLU A 46 -23.87 -4.31 5.93
CA GLU A 46 -24.23 -2.89 5.96
C GLU A 46 -24.00 -2.20 4.60
N ALA A 47 -22.88 -2.47 3.94
CA ALA A 47 -22.57 -1.90 2.62
C ALA A 47 -23.57 -2.37 1.54
N ILE A 48 -23.97 -3.65 1.58
CA ILE A 48 -25.01 -4.21 0.71
C ILE A 48 -26.34 -3.52 0.95
N ALA A 49 -26.75 -3.36 2.21
CA ALA A 49 -28.00 -2.69 2.58
C ALA A 49 -28.01 -1.22 2.13
N ALA A 50 -26.87 -0.53 2.20
CA ALA A 50 -26.71 0.85 1.77
C ALA A 50 -26.63 1.02 0.23
N GLY A 51 -26.39 -0.05 -0.52
CA GLY A 51 -26.23 -0.02 -1.98
C GLY A 51 -25.02 0.79 -2.47
N ARG A 52 -24.00 0.97 -1.63
CA ARG A 52 -22.81 1.79 -1.94
C ARG A 52 -21.52 0.99 -1.76
N VAL A 53 -20.55 1.27 -2.63
CA VAL A 53 -19.18 0.82 -2.42
C VAL A 53 -18.56 1.63 -1.29
N GLN A 54 -18.17 0.96 -0.22
CA GLN A 54 -17.59 1.61 0.96
C GLN A 54 -16.06 1.47 0.92
N LEU A 55 -15.38 2.61 1.06
CA LEU A 55 -13.94 2.65 1.25
C LEU A 55 -13.60 2.20 2.67
N ASP A 56 -12.54 1.42 2.77
CA ASP A 56 -12.04 0.83 4.00
C ASP A 56 -11.36 1.86 4.95
N HIS A 57 -11.29 3.13 4.54
CA HIS A 57 -10.60 4.22 5.25
C HIS A 57 -11.54 5.31 5.83
N ALA A 58 -12.87 5.21 5.64
CA ALA A 58 -13.81 6.15 6.25
C ALA A 58 -13.95 5.88 7.77
N VAL A 59 -13.94 6.94 8.57
CA VAL A 59 -13.89 6.84 10.03
C VAL A 59 -15.02 6.01 10.63
N ALA A 60 -14.61 5.26 11.67
CA ALA A 60 -15.30 4.20 12.43
C ALA A 60 -15.00 2.74 12.04
N LYS A 61 -14.21 2.44 11.00
CA LYS A 61 -13.98 1.03 10.56
C LYS A 61 -12.52 0.74 10.20
N PRO A 62 -11.73 0.18 11.14
CA PRO A 62 -10.27 0.19 11.06
C PRO A 62 -9.71 -1.01 10.31
N VAL A 63 -9.83 -1.12 8.99
CA VAL A 63 -9.08 -2.19 8.28
C VAL A 63 -8.97 -1.91 6.78
N GLY A 64 -7.76 -1.58 6.34
CA GLY A 64 -7.39 -1.33 4.95
C GLY A 64 -6.02 -1.93 4.59
N THR A 65 -5.50 -1.55 3.43
CA THR A 65 -4.19 -1.96 2.91
C THR A 65 -3.08 -1.82 3.96
N VAL A 66 -2.18 -2.80 4.02
CA VAL A 66 -0.98 -2.79 4.87
C VAL A 66 0.27 -2.71 4.01
N GLY A 67 1.32 -2.13 4.58
CA GLY A 67 2.52 -1.78 3.85
C GLY A 67 3.77 -1.74 4.72
N ALA A 68 4.91 -2.04 4.12
CA ALA A 68 6.22 -1.89 4.75
C ALA A 68 7.24 -1.38 3.73
N VAL A 69 8.12 -0.49 4.19
CA VAL A 69 9.29 -0.03 3.45
C VAL A 69 10.50 -0.12 4.37
N ALA A 70 11.67 -0.45 3.81
CA ALA A 70 12.90 -0.59 4.58
C ALA A 70 14.12 -0.15 3.79
N CYS A 71 15.10 0.42 4.51
CA CYS A 71 16.46 0.63 4.05
C CYS A 71 17.39 -0.25 4.89
N ASP A 72 18.23 -1.05 4.25
CA ASP A 72 19.24 -1.85 4.97
C ASP A 72 20.55 -1.09 5.22
N LYS A 73 21.49 -1.71 5.94
CA LYS A 73 22.81 -1.12 6.25
C LYS A 73 23.70 -0.88 5.04
N LYS A 74 23.37 -1.45 3.88
CA LYS A 74 24.07 -1.25 2.61
C LYS A 74 23.40 -0.19 1.74
N GLY A 75 22.31 0.41 2.21
CA GLY A 75 21.51 1.37 1.44
C GLY A 75 20.56 0.71 0.45
N ASN A 76 20.32 -0.62 0.54
CA ASN A 76 19.33 -1.27 -0.31
C ASN A 76 17.94 -0.95 0.19
N LEU A 77 17.05 -0.67 -0.76
CA LEU A 77 15.67 -0.29 -0.51
C LEU A 77 14.72 -1.42 -0.91
N ALA A 78 13.67 -1.63 -0.12
CA ALA A 78 12.62 -2.58 -0.42
C ALA A 78 11.26 -2.06 0.03
N ALA A 79 10.22 -2.35 -0.74
CA ALA A 79 8.82 -2.06 -0.43
C ALA A 79 7.97 -3.32 -0.60
N ALA A 80 6.95 -3.46 0.24
CA ALA A 80 5.93 -4.50 0.10
C ALA A 80 4.58 -3.96 0.58
N THR A 81 3.53 -4.22 -0.21
CA THR A 81 2.16 -3.78 0.09
C THR A 81 1.20 -4.96 -0.11
N SER A 82 0.20 -5.11 0.76
CA SER A 82 -0.79 -6.19 0.71
C SER A 82 -2.18 -5.68 1.10
N THR A 83 -3.22 -6.22 0.48
CA THR A 83 -4.60 -5.78 0.73
C THR A 83 -5.63 -6.87 0.44
N GLY A 84 -6.75 -6.83 1.17
CA GLY A 84 -7.98 -7.55 0.80
C GLY A 84 -8.78 -6.83 -0.30
N GLY A 85 -8.44 -5.58 -0.61
CA GLY A 85 -9.15 -4.72 -1.56
C GLY A 85 -10.16 -3.83 -0.86
N MET A 86 -11.36 -3.70 -1.45
CA MET A 86 -12.44 -2.88 -0.89
C MET A 86 -13.63 -3.76 -0.54
N THR A 87 -14.34 -3.38 0.51
CA THR A 87 -15.66 -3.92 0.82
C THR A 87 -16.59 -3.73 -0.39
N ILE A 88 -17.39 -4.75 -0.71
CA ILE A 88 -18.31 -4.81 -1.87
C ILE A 88 -17.65 -4.53 -3.24
N LYS A 89 -16.36 -4.85 -3.39
CA LYS A 89 -15.68 -4.80 -4.70
C LYS A 89 -16.38 -5.69 -5.73
N LYS A 90 -16.44 -5.22 -6.98
CA LYS A 90 -16.84 -6.08 -8.12
C LYS A 90 -15.84 -7.22 -8.26
N PHE A 91 -16.34 -8.39 -8.68
CA PHE A 91 -15.50 -9.54 -9.00
C PHE A 91 -14.35 -9.13 -9.93
N GLY A 92 -13.14 -9.59 -9.63
CA GLY A 92 -11.95 -9.28 -10.43
C GLY A 92 -11.45 -7.83 -10.34
N ARG A 93 -12.04 -6.94 -9.54
CA ARG A 93 -11.51 -5.58 -9.34
C ARG A 93 -10.11 -5.65 -8.71
N VAL A 94 -9.15 -4.99 -9.36
CA VAL A 94 -7.77 -4.84 -8.90
C VAL A 94 -7.53 -3.38 -8.52
N GLY A 95 -6.93 -3.16 -7.34
CA GLY A 95 -6.51 -1.84 -6.87
C GLY A 95 -5.04 -1.55 -7.19
N ASP A 96 -4.50 -0.50 -6.57
CA ASP A 96 -3.12 -0.04 -6.74
C ASP A 96 -2.07 -0.98 -6.13
N THR A 97 -2.40 -1.68 -5.04
CA THR A 97 -1.46 -2.48 -4.23
C THR A 97 -0.55 -3.41 -5.04
N PRO A 98 -1.05 -4.28 -5.95
CA PRO A 98 -0.19 -5.18 -6.73
C PRO A 98 0.46 -4.50 -7.95
N LEU A 99 0.16 -3.23 -8.24
CA LEU A 99 0.65 -2.53 -9.42
C LEU A 99 1.91 -1.73 -9.08
N ILE A 100 3.02 -2.12 -9.71
CA ILE A 100 4.32 -1.48 -9.54
C ILE A 100 4.24 -0.01 -9.97
N GLY A 101 4.67 0.88 -9.08
CA GLY A 101 4.63 2.32 -9.30
C GLY A 101 3.32 2.99 -8.86
N SER A 102 2.24 2.23 -8.60
CA SER A 102 1.01 2.77 -8.02
C SER A 102 1.00 2.57 -6.51
N GLY A 103 0.85 1.33 -6.05
CA GLY A 103 0.71 0.99 -4.63
C GLY A 103 2.00 0.53 -3.96
N THR A 104 2.96 0.04 -4.76
CA THR A 104 4.25 -0.48 -4.28
C THR A 104 5.35 -0.05 -5.24
N TYR A 105 6.42 0.55 -4.74
CA TYR A 105 7.58 0.88 -5.57
C TYR A 105 8.87 0.92 -4.74
N ALA A 106 9.98 0.50 -5.33
CA ALA A 106 11.31 0.69 -4.76
C ALA A 106 12.34 0.81 -5.89
N ASP A 107 13.21 1.80 -5.80
CA ASP A 107 14.32 2.05 -6.73
C ASP A 107 15.57 2.55 -6.00
N GLU A 108 16.53 3.10 -6.75
CA GLU A 108 17.76 3.66 -6.19
C GLU A 108 17.56 4.94 -5.34
N PHE A 109 16.39 5.57 -5.37
CA PHE A 109 16.09 6.80 -4.64
C PHE A 109 15.25 6.55 -3.38
N CYS A 110 14.18 5.77 -3.50
CA CYS A 110 13.26 5.52 -2.38
C CYS A 110 12.49 4.20 -2.50
N ALA A 111 12.05 3.69 -1.36
CA ALA A 111 11.01 2.67 -1.26
C ALA A 111 9.72 3.33 -0.77
N VAL A 112 8.58 2.98 -1.39
CA VAL A 112 7.27 3.57 -1.16
C VAL A 112 6.20 2.49 -1.11
N SER A 113 5.33 2.58 -0.11
CA SER A 113 4.13 1.76 0.04
C SER A 113 2.93 2.65 0.29
N CYS A 114 1.85 2.44 -0.45
CA CYS A 114 0.65 3.26 -0.40
C CYS A 114 -0.53 2.56 0.26
N THR A 115 -1.49 3.34 0.75
CA THR A 115 -2.79 2.88 1.22
C THR A 115 -3.85 3.93 0.92
N GLY A 116 -5.04 3.51 0.48
CA GLY A 116 -6.12 4.45 0.16
C GLY A 116 -7.08 3.95 -0.92
N HIS A 117 -7.71 4.90 -1.59
CA HIS A 117 -8.61 4.63 -2.70
C HIS A 117 -7.83 4.29 -3.98
N GLY A 118 -7.60 2.99 -4.20
CA GLY A 118 -6.70 2.48 -5.23
C GLY A 118 -6.88 3.06 -6.65
N GLU A 119 -8.10 3.35 -7.10
CA GLU A 119 -8.36 3.98 -8.39
C GLU A 119 -7.58 5.29 -8.58
N TYR A 120 -7.54 6.15 -7.56
CA TYR A 120 -6.79 7.41 -7.62
C TYR A 120 -5.28 7.21 -7.53
N PHE A 121 -4.83 6.21 -6.77
CA PHE A 121 -3.41 5.88 -6.69
C PHE A 121 -2.88 5.32 -8.01
N MET A 122 -3.70 4.57 -8.74
CA MET A 122 -3.40 4.11 -10.10
C MET A 122 -3.33 5.28 -11.09
N LEU A 123 -4.33 6.17 -11.08
CA LEU A 123 -4.36 7.35 -11.95
C LEU A 123 -3.20 8.32 -11.67
N GLY A 124 -2.78 8.42 -10.41
CA GLY A 124 -1.66 9.26 -9.98
C GLY A 124 -0.28 8.64 -10.19
N VAL A 125 -0.21 7.31 -10.41
CA VAL A 125 1.04 6.53 -10.36
C VAL A 125 1.84 6.88 -9.08
N THR A 126 1.11 6.92 -7.96
CA THR A 126 1.49 7.65 -6.75
C THR A 126 2.86 7.24 -6.20
N ALA A 127 3.13 5.94 -6.06
CA ALA A 127 4.41 5.48 -5.51
C ALA A 127 5.60 5.88 -6.39
N PHE A 128 5.46 5.79 -7.72
CA PHE A 128 6.50 6.22 -8.66
C PHE A 128 6.62 7.74 -8.73
N ASP A 129 5.54 8.52 -8.55
CA ASP A 129 5.59 9.99 -8.56
C ASP A 129 6.54 10.54 -7.49
N VAL A 130 6.63 9.88 -6.33
CA VAL A 130 7.63 10.22 -5.29
C VAL A 130 9.04 10.06 -5.82
N ALA A 131 9.38 8.88 -6.34
CA ALA A 131 10.70 8.59 -6.91
C ALA A 131 11.03 9.51 -8.09
N ALA A 132 10.06 9.75 -8.98
CA ALA A 132 10.20 10.63 -10.13
C ALA A 132 10.50 12.08 -9.71
N ARG A 133 9.86 12.60 -8.65
CA ARG A 133 10.17 13.93 -8.11
C ARG A 133 11.57 13.99 -7.53
N MET A 134 11.98 12.98 -6.75
CA MET A 134 13.35 12.90 -6.24
C MET A 134 14.37 12.88 -7.39
N LYS A 135 14.13 12.04 -8.41
CA LYS A 135 15.02 11.84 -9.55
C LYS A 135 15.09 13.05 -10.49
N TYR A 136 13.95 13.62 -10.85
CA TYR A 136 13.87 14.62 -11.93
C TYR A 136 13.79 16.06 -11.43
N LYS A 137 13.40 16.30 -10.17
CA LYS A 137 13.37 17.63 -9.54
C LYS A 137 14.40 17.82 -8.43
N ASN A 138 15.18 16.79 -8.10
CA ASN A 138 16.09 16.80 -6.94
C ASN A 138 15.38 17.15 -5.63
N SER A 139 14.09 16.82 -5.51
CA SER A 139 13.33 17.03 -4.28
C SER A 139 13.85 16.12 -3.16
N THR A 140 13.79 16.58 -1.91
CA THR A 140 13.97 15.68 -0.76
C THR A 140 12.82 14.68 -0.68
N LEU A 141 13.02 13.55 0.01
CA LEU A 141 11.98 12.53 0.20
C LEU A 141 10.70 13.13 0.78
N GLU A 142 10.82 13.96 1.83
CA GLU A 142 9.68 14.59 2.49
C GLU A 142 8.89 15.51 1.56
N ILE A 143 9.58 16.37 0.80
CA ILE A 143 8.94 17.28 -0.16
C ILE A 143 8.26 16.48 -1.27
N ALA A 144 8.97 15.50 -1.86
CA ALA A 144 8.42 14.66 -2.91
C ALA A 144 7.15 13.93 -2.46
N ALA A 145 7.20 13.29 -1.29
CA ALA A 145 6.08 12.56 -0.72
C ALA A 145 4.88 13.48 -0.41
N ARG A 146 5.11 14.65 0.18
CA ARG A 146 4.05 15.64 0.46
C ARG A 146 3.38 16.12 -0.82
N GLU A 147 4.16 16.56 -1.81
CA GLU A 147 3.60 17.07 -3.06
C GLU A 147 2.84 15.98 -3.86
N THR A 148 3.24 14.72 -3.72
CA THR A 148 2.53 13.58 -4.29
C THR A 148 1.17 13.37 -3.61
N ILE A 149 1.09 13.48 -2.27
CA ILE A 149 -0.20 13.44 -1.54
C ILE A 149 -1.07 14.67 -1.86
N ASP A 150 -0.48 15.85 -2.06
CA ASP A 150 -1.21 17.04 -2.48
C ASP A 150 -1.82 16.85 -3.87
N ARG A 151 -1.05 16.28 -4.81
CA ARG A 151 -1.57 15.90 -6.14
C ARG A 151 -2.71 14.88 -6.03
N LEU A 152 -2.58 13.88 -5.16
CA LEU A 152 -3.63 12.89 -4.92
C LEU A 152 -4.92 13.57 -4.44
N THR A 153 -4.79 14.54 -3.53
CA THR A 153 -5.91 15.37 -3.04
C THR A 153 -6.58 16.14 -4.18
N GLN A 154 -5.79 16.73 -5.09
CA GLN A 154 -6.32 17.49 -6.24
C GLN A 154 -7.17 16.64 -7.18
N ILE A 155 -6.84 15.36 -7.33
CA ILE A 155 -7.66 14.41 -8.11
C ILE A 155 -8.78 13.77 -7.29
N LYS A 156 -9.05 14.26 -6.07
CA LYS A 156 -10.06 13.75 -5.12
C LYS A 156 -9.76 12.37 -4.55
N GLY A 157 -8.50 11.94 -4.63
CA GLY A 157 -8.03 10.73 -3.97
C GLY A 157 -7.79 10.96 -2.48
N GLU A 158 -8.10 9.93 -1.69
CA GLU A 158 -7.91 9.92 -0.24
C GLU A 158 -7.04 8.71 0.15
N GLY A 159 -6.07 8.93 1.03
CA GLY A 159 -5.16 7.92 1.56
C GLY A 159 -3.84 8.50 2.06
N GLY A 160 -2.81 7.66 2.05
CA GLY A 160 -1.46 8.03 2.44
C GLY A 160 -0.42 7.07 1.91
N LEU A 161 0.84 7.37 2.24
CA LEU A 161 1.97 6.52 1.91
C LEU A 161 3.01 6.56 3.03
N ILE A 162 3.82 5.51 3.07
CA ILE A 162 5.07 5.48 3.83
C ILE A 162 6.22 5.38 2.85
N ALA A 163 7.31 6.08 3.14
CA ALA A 163 8.50 6.04 2.31
C ALA A 163 9.79 6.15 3.12
N VAL A 164 10.86 5.53 2.59
CA VAL A 164 12.23 5.63 3.10
C VAL A 164 13.21 5.82 1.95
N ASP A 165 14.25 6.62 2.15
CA ASP A 165 15.33 6.82 1.18
C ASP A 165 16.62 6.10 1.58
N THR A 166 17.62 6.12 0.70
CA THR A 166 18.92 5.45 0.90
C THR A 166 19.74 6.01 2.08
N LYS A 167 19.34 7.16 2.64
CA LYS A 167 19.97 7.77 3.82
C LYS A 167 19.23 7.40 5.10
N GLY A 168 18.15 6.63 5.02
CA GLY A 168 17.31 6.26 6.15
C GLY A 168 16.35 7.37 6.57
N ASN A 169 16.15 8.42 5.77
CA ASN A 169 15.09 9.39 6.06
C ASN A 169 13.74 8.71 5.86
N VAL A 170 12.82 8.91 6.79
CA VAL A 170 11.47 8.32 6.76
C VAL A 170 10.42 9.42 6.67
N THR A 171 9.38 9.20 5.86
CA THR A 171 8.20 10.07 5.81
C THR A 171 6.92 9.25 5.68
N LEU A 172 5.83 9.72 6.31
CA LEU A 172 4.56 9.01 6.36
C LEU A 172 3.35 9.94 6.10
N PRO A 173 3.30 10.71 4.97
CA PRO A 173 2.24 11.66 4.73
C PRO A 173 0.92 10.99 4.32
N PHE A 174 -0.19 11.60 4.73
CA PHE A 174 -1.55 11.18 4.38
C PHE A 174 -2.48 12.40 4.35
N ASN A 175 -3.59 12.27 3.61
CA ASN A 175 -4.66 13.26 3.53
C ASN A 175 -6.01 12.73 4.04
N SER A 176 -6.07 11.47 4.47
CA SER A 176 -7.19 10.89 5.22
C SER A 176 -7.25 11.43 6.64
N GLU A 177 -8.35 11.17 7.35
CA GLU A 177 -8.50 11.60 8.76
C GLU A 177 -7.47 10.91 9.69
N GLY A 178 -7.10 9.66 9.37
CA GLY A 178 -6.03 8.93 10.06
C GLY A 178 -5.38 7.87 9.16
N MET A 179 -4.21 7.41 9.58
CA MET A 179 -3.44 6.33 8.95
C MET A 179 -2.66 5.59 10.04
N TYR A 180 -3.01 4.32 10.27
CA TYR A 180 -2.24 3.42 11.14
C TYR A 180 -0.81 3.33 10.63
N ARG A 181 0.15 3.83 11.40
CA ARG A 181 1.53 3.94 10.96
C ARG A 181 2.50 3.82 12.11
N GLY A 182 3.71 3.40 11.77
CA GLY A 182 4.84 3.44 12.68
C GLY A 182 6.14 3.22 11.94
N TRP A 183 7.24 3.57 12.58
CA TRP A 183 8.58 3.34 12.07
C TRP A 183 9.55 3.12 13.21
N VAL A 184 10.67 2.48 12.90
CA VAL A 184 11.80 2.30 13.79
C VAL A 184 13.10 2.53 13.03
N ASN A 185 14.07 3.22 13.62
CA ASN A 185 15.40 3.42 13.03
C ASN A 185 16.48 2.55 13.69
N ALA A 186 17.71 2.67 13.19
CA ALA A 186 18.86 1.90 13.66
C ALA A 186 19.25 2.21 15.12
N ASP A 187 18.90 3.39 15.62
CA ASP A 187 19.15 3.82 17.00
C ASP A 187 18.09 3.31 17.98
N GLY A 188 17.06 2.61 17.47
CA GLY A 188 15.97 2.05 18.25
C GLY A 188 14.87 3.07 18.57
N GLU A 189 14.91 4.26 17.98
CA GLU A 189 13.81 5.22 18.06
C GLU A 189 12.60 4.63 17.35
N LEU A 190 11.48 4.57 18.05
CA LEU A 190 10.24 3.97 17.57
C LEU A 190 9.10 4.97 17.73
N ILE A 191 8.32 5.13 16.66
CA ILE A 191 7.11 5.95 16.65
C ILE A 191 5.94 5.08 16.17
N THR A 192 4.80 5.24 16.82
CA THR A 192 3.51 4.74 16.36
C THR A 192 2.49 5.86 16.46
N ALA A 193 1.67 6.04 15.43
CA ALA A 193 0.66 7.07 15.39
C ALA A 193 -0.52 6.65 14.52
N ILE A 194 -1.66 7.31 14.70
CA ILE A 194 -2.86 7.09 13.90
C ILE A 194 -3.34 8.40 13.29
N PHE A 195 -3.50 9.44 14.10
CA PHE A 195 -4.00 10.75 13.66
C PHE A 195 -2.86 11.71 13.32
N GLY A 196 -3.21 12.87 12.73
CA GLY A 196 -2.24 13.87 12.26
C GLY A 196 -1.68 14.81 13.34
N SER A 197 -2.33 14.91 14.50
CA SER A 197 -1.92 15.74 15.64
C SER A 197 -1.09 14.99 16.69
N GLU A 198 -0.66 13.77 16.38
CA GLU A 198 0.11 12.86 17.24
C GLU A 198 1.40 12.41 16.55
#